data_AF-A0A7X7IBB7-F1
#
_entry.id   AF-A0A7X7IBB7-F1
#
_cell.length_a   1.000
_cell.length_b   1.000
_cell.length_c   1.000
_cell.angle_alpha   90.00
_cell.angle_beta   90.00
_cell.angle_gamma   90.00
#
_symmetry.space_group_name_H-M   'P 1'
#
loop_
_entity.id
_entity.type
_entity.pdbx_description
1 polymer ?
#
loop_
_entity_poly.entity_id
_entity_poly.type
_entity_poly.pdbx_seq_one_letter_code
_entity_poly.pdbx_strand_id
1 'polypeptide(L)' 'MVRSARRGVGGRVGHAGTLDPFASGLLLVMVGQATRISNLLMGLP' A
#
# COMPACT_ATOMS: atom_id res chain seq x y z
N MET A 1 6.66 4.90 -4.41
CA MET A 1 6.82 3.65 -3.64
C MET A 1 5.97 2.48 -4.19
N VAL A 2 4.64 2.60 -4.31
CA VAL A 2 3.76 1.51 -4.83
C VAL A 2 4.10 1.04 -6.25
N ARG A 3 4.59 1.94 -7.10
CA ARG A 3 5.11 1.60 -8.45
C ARG A 3 6.29 0.62 -8.42
N SER A 4 7.12 0.64 -7.38
CA SER A 4 8.23 -0.30 -7.20
C SER A 4 7.71 -1.67 -6.75
N ALA A 5 6.77 -1.68 -5.80
CA ALA A 5 6.11 -2.92 -5.37
C ALA A 5 5.39 -3.63 -6.52
N ARG A 6 4.73 -2.87 -7.42
CA ARG A 6 4.05 -3.43 -8.61
C ARG A 6 4.95 -4.26 -9.54
N ARG A 7 6.27 -4.06 -9.55
CA ARG A 7 7.15 -4.78 -10.48
C ARG A 7 7.38 -6.24 -10.08
N GLY A 8 7.16 -6.60 -8.81
CA GLY A 8 7.35 -7.97 -8.31
C GLY A 8 6.06 -8.77 -8.13
N VAL A 9 4.89 -8.12 -8.16
CA VAL A 9 3.60 -8.76 -7.92
C VAL A 9 2.68 -8.58 -9.11
N GLY A 10 2.43 -9.68 -9.82
CA GLY A 10 1.48 -9.75 -10.92
C GLY A 10 0.05 -9.55 -10.42
N GLY A 11 -0.50 -8.34 -10.61
CA GLY A 11 -1.89 -8.04 -10.25
C GLY A 11 -2.13 -6.62 -9.75
N ARG A 12 -3.30 -6.40 -9.14
CA ARG A 12 -3.68 -5.12 -8.53
C ARG A 12 -2.89 -4.90 -7.25
N VAL A 13 -2.32 -3.71 -7.09
CA VAL A 13 -1.56 -3.29 -5.90
C VAL A 13 -2.09 -1.94 -5.43
N GLY A 14 -2.25 -1.78 -4.11
CA GLY A 14 -2.69 -0.56 -3.44
C GLY A 14 -1.96 -0.34 -2.11
N HIS A 15 -2.19 0.78 -1.44
CA HIS A 15 -1.58 1.13 -0.15
C HIS A 15 -2.63 1.63 0.85
N ALA A 16 -2.36 1.47 2.14
CA ALA A 16 -3.26 1.86 3.24
C ALA A 16 -2.74 3.09 3.99
N GLY A 17 -2.34 4.14 3.25
CA GLY A 17 -1.75 5.37 3.80
C GLY A 17 -0.88 6.08 2.77
N THR A 18 -0.41 7.28 3.04
CA THR A 18 0.54 7.96 2.15
C THR A 18 1.74 8.42 2.96
N LEU A 19 2.93 8.28 2.39
CA LEU A 19 4.13 8.93 2.90
C LEU A 19 4.45 10.09 1.98
N ASP A 20 4.78 11.24 2.56
CA ASP A 20 5.35 12.35 1.82
C ASP A 20 6.69 11.91 1.19
N PRO A 21 7.09 12.40 0.01
CA PRO A 21 8.29 11.90 -0.69
C PRO A 21 9.59 11.97 0.11
N PHE A 22 9.67 12.87 1.10
CA PHE A 22 10.83 13.05 1.98
C PHE A 22 10.68 12.34 3.34
N ALA A 23 9.53 11.74 3.62
CA ALA A 23 9.27 11.01 4.86
C ALA A 23 9.79 9.56 4.78
N SER A 24 10.35 9.07 5.87
CA SER A 24 10.65 7.65 6.08
C SER A 24 9.64 7.06 7.06
N GLY A 25 9.35 5.76 6.92
CA GLY A 25 8.38 5.08 7.76
C GLY A 25 7.84 3.79 7.14
N LEU A 26 6.90 3.16 7.85
CA LEU A 26 6.18 1.99 7.36
C LEU A 26 5.03 2.43 6.45
N LEU A 27 4.91 1.81 5.27
CA LEU A 27 3.75 1.95 4.39
C LEU A 27 3.18 0.57 4.09
N LEU A 28 1.97 0.29 4.54
CA LEU A 28 1.29 -0.96 4.21
C LEU A 28 0.95 -1.01 2.71
N VAL A 29 1.35 -2.10 2.06
CA VAL A 29 1.05 -2.42 0.66
C VAL A 29 0.20 -3.67 0.59
N MET A 30 -0.88 -3.62 -0.19
CA MET A 30 -1.81 -4.72 -0.40
C MET A 30 -1.75 -5.19 -1.85
N VAL A 31 -1.92 -6.49 -2.06
CA VAL A 31 -1.84 -7.13 -3.38
C VAL A 31 -3.07 -7.99 -3.63
N GLY A 32 -3.58 -7.99 -4.87
CA GLY A 32 -4.70 -8.83 -5.28
C GLY A 32 -5.97 -8.55 -4.47
N GLN A 33 -6.61 -9.61 -3.95
CA GLN A 33 -7.86 -9.47 -3.20
C GLN A 33 -7.69 -8.69 -1.88
N ALA A 34 -6.49 -8.65 -1.30
CA ALA A 34 -6.22 -7.87 -0.10
C ALA A 34 -6.43 -6.35 -0.32
N THR A 35 -6.39 -5.88 -1.57
CA THR A 35 -6.70 -4.47 -1.87
C THR A 35 -8.15 -4.08 -1.55
N ARG A 36 -9.06 -5.05 -1.39
CA ARG A 36 -10.48 -4.79 -1.06
C ARG A 36 -10.68 -4.35 0.39
N ILE A 37 -9.78 -4.71 1.29
CA ILE A 37 -9.89 -4.40 2.73
C ILE A 37 -9.14 -3.13 3.12
N SER A 38 -8.69 -2.33 2.14
CA SER A 38 -7.89 -1.12 2.39
C SER A 38 -8.54 -0.15 3.37
N ASN A 39 -9.87 0.01 3.30
CA ASN A 39 -10.62 0.90 4.19
C ASN A 39 -10.56 0.49 5.66
N LEU A 40 -10.38 -0.79 5.97
CA LEU A 40 -10.25 -1.26 7.36
C LEU A 40 -8.87 -0.93 7.95
N LEU A 41 -7.88 -0.72 7.08
CA LEU A 41 -6.50 -0.43 7.45
C LEU A 41 -6.21 1.09 7.44
N MET A 42 -7.08 1.88 6.80
CA MET A 42 -7.00 3.35 6.84
C MET A 42 -7.39 3.85 8.22
N GLY A 43 -6.45 4.50 8.91
CA GLY A 43 -6.68 5.07 10.25
C GLY A 43 -6.42 4.10 11.41
N LEU A 44 -5.66 3.02 11.18
CA LEU A 44 -5.01 2.31 12.28
C LEU A 44 -4.16 3.30 13.08
N PRO A 45 -4.24 3.27 14.44
CA PRO A 45 -3.51 4.19 15.31
C PRO A 45 -1.99 4.01 15.21
#